data_AF-A0A3S1H2Z9-F1
#
_entry.id   AF-A0A3S1H2Z9-F1
#
_cell.length_a   1.000
_cell.length_b   1.000
_cell.length_c   1.000
_cell.angle_alpha   90.00
_cell.angle_beta   90.00
_cell.angle_gamma   90.00
#
_symmetry.space_group_name_H-M   'P 1'
#
loop_
_entity.id
_entity.type
_entity.pdbx_description
1 polymer ?
#
loop_
_entity_poly.entity_id
_entity_poly.type
_entity_poly.pdbx_seq_one_letter_code
_entity_poly.pdbx_strand_id
1 'polypeptide(L)'
;YWNRSTCDPARPISIERPRQERKRHIRKYAEGDLGDNSFYFRGADGKLNLKAQNLMMFLHIAEGIDDRTWEHHLRAGDYSAWFRDQVKDQGLAEEAAVIEDDESLDPHRSRAAIAEAVHRRYTAPAD
;
A
#
# COMPACT_ATOMS: atom_id res chain seq x y z
N TYR A 1 -26.90 10.19 22.85
CA TYR A 1 -27.98 10.76 23.67
C TYR A 1 -28.95 9.63 24.00
N TRP A 2 -29.18 9.32 25.28
CA TRP A 2 -30.09 8.25 25.70
C TRP A 2 -31.38 8.90 26.21
N ASN A 3 -32.52 8.53 25.65
CA ASN A 3 -33.85 8.97 26.11
C ASN A 3 -34.55 7.75 26.73
N ARG A 4 -35.11 7.91 27.94
CA ARG A 4 -35.41 6.81 28.87
C ARG A 4 -36.89 6.39 28.89
N SER A 5 -37.60 6.53 27.77
CA SER A 5 -39.06 6.31 27.74
C SER A 5 -39.58 5.40 26.63
N THR A 6 -38.72 4.69 25.90
CA THR A 6 -39.18 3.74 24.89
C THR A 6 -38.29 2.50 24.88
N CYS A 7 -38.92 1.34 25.01
CA CYS A 7 -38.31 0.03 24.85
C CYS A 7 -37.96 -0.19 23.37
N ASP A 8 -36.98 0.55 22.86
CA ASP A 8 -36.39 0.33 21.53
C ASP A 8 -35.06 -0.44 21.74
N PRO A 9 -34.87 -1.59 21.07
CA PRO A 9 -33.65 -2.37 21.19
C PRO A 9 -32.46 -1.54 20.69
N ALA A 10 -31.39 -1.49 21.49
CA ALA A 10 -30.19 -0.73 21.19
C ALA A 10 -29.67 -1.05 19.78
N ARG A 11 -29.78 -0.07 18.88
CA ARG A 11 -29.26 -0.17 17.52
C ARG A 11 -27.73 -0.19 17.58
N PRO A 12 -27.05 -1.16 16.95
CA PRO A 12 -25.60 -1.15 16.88
C PRO A 12 -25.15 0.06 16.07
N ILE A 13 -24.52 1.02 16.74
CA ILE A 13 -23.78 2.10 16.08
C ILE A 13 -22.53 1.48 15.47
N SER A 14 -22.51 1.31 14.14
CA SER A 14 -21.27 1.03 13.42
C SER A 14 -20.36 2.24 13.59
N ILE A 15 -19.30 2.07 14.38
CA ILE A 15 -18.25 3.06 14.52
C ILE A 15 -17.51 3.09 13.18
N GLU A 16 -17.87 4.03 12.30
CA GLU A 16 -17.06 4.32 11.11
C GLU A 16 -15.67 4.75 11.59
N ARG A 17 -14.66 3.96 11.24
CA ARG A 17 -13.28 4.17 11.67
C ARG A 17 -12.84 5.60 11.30
N PRO A 18 -12.17 6.33 12.20
CA PRO A 18 -11.84 7.73 12.00
C PRO A 18 -10.91 7.92 10.80
N ARG A 19 -11.47 8.47 9.71
CA ARG A 19 -10.79 8.84 8.46
C ARG A 19 -9.65 9.87 8.65
N GLN A 20 -9.57 10.49 9.82
CA GLN A 20 -8.65 11.58 10.15
C GLN A 20 -7.26 11.09 10.61
N GLU A 21 -7.15 9.93 11.26
CA GLU A 21 -5.86 9.36 11.67
C GLU A 21 -5.01 8.95 10.46
N ARG A 22 -5.69 8.44 9.42
CA ARG A 22 -5.08 8.03 8.15
C ARG A 22 -4.32 9.19 7.47
N LYS A 23 -4.91 10.40 7.42
CA LYS A 23 -4.28 11.58 6.80
C LYS A 23 -2.97 12.03 7.47
N ARG A 24 -2.84 11.93 8.81
CA ARG A 24 -1.60 12.32 9.52
C ARG A 24 -0.45 11.33 9.33
N HIS A 25 -0.76 10.04 9.17
CA HIS A 25 0.24 8.99 8.94
C HIS A 25 0.73 8.92 7.48
N ILE A 26 -0.16 9.18 6.50
CA ILE A 26 0.12 9.12 5.05
C ILE A 26 1.37 9.93 4.65
N ARG A 27 1.48 11.17 5.10
CA ARG A 27 2.61 12.04 4.72
C ARG A 27 3.94 11.60 5.34
N LYS A 28 3.90 10.96 6.51
CA LYS A 28 5.10 10.43 7.19
C LYS A 28 5.69 9.22 6.46
N TYR A 29 4.87 8.39 5.81
CA TYR A 29 5.34 7.19 5.09
C TYR A 29 5.63 7.42 3.60
N ALA A 30 5.03 8.46 3.02
CA ALA A 30 5.39 8.93 1.69
C ALA A 30 6.86 9.38 1.63
N GLU A 31 7.26 10.24 2.56
CA GLU A 31 8.56 10.92 2.51
C GLU A 31 9.51 10.54 3.66
N GLY A 32 9.01 10.00 4.77
CA GLY A 32 9.80 9.66 5.95
C GLY A 32 10.38 8.25 5.92
N ASP A 33 11.49 8.06 6.64
CA ASP A 33 12.20 6.78 6.72
C ASP A 33 11.38 5.74 7.52
N LEU A 34 10.99 4.63 6.86
CA LEU A 34 10.35 3.48 7.50
C LEU A 34 11.33 2.67 8.36
N GLY A 35 12.64 2.97 8.33
CA GLY A 35 13.66 2.32 9.12
C GLY A 35 13.80 0.84 8.78
N ASP A 36 13.50 -0.01 9.76
CA ASP A 36 13.49 -1.47 9.63
C ASP A 36 12.35 -1.97 8.72
N ASN A 37 11.30 -1.16 8.56
CA ASN A 37 10.11 -1.52 7.79
C ASN A 37 10.25 -1.22 6.27
N SER A 38 11.48 -1.13 5.80
CA SER A 38 11.80 -0.83 4.40
C SER A 38 11.52 -2.03 3.50
N PHE A 39 11.14 -1.76 2.25
CA PHE A 39 11.02 -2.80 1.24
C PHE A 39 12.39 -3.11 0.63
N TYR A 40 12.62 -4.36 0.25
CA TYR A 40 13.87 -4.78 -0.39
C TYR A 40 13.56 -5.46 -1.71
N PHE A 41 13.93 -4.81 -2.81
CA PHE A 41 13.87 -5.42 -4.13
C PHE A 41 15.01 -6.41 -4.29
N ARG A 42 14.67 -7.68 -4.36
CA ARG A 42 15.58 -8.81 -4.54
C ARG A 42 15.33 -9.44 -5.90
N GLY A 43 16.34 -9.38 -6.76
CA GLY A 43 16.29 -10.11 -8.03
C GLY A 43 16.28 -11.61 -7.78
N ALA A 44 15.67 -12.38 -8.69
CA ALA A 44 15.59 -13.85 -8.59
C ALA A 44 16.96 -14.55 -8.47
N ASP A 45 18.04 -13.91 -8.96
CA ASP A 45 19.43 -14.40 -8.86
C ASP A 45 20.16 -13.90 -7.60
N GLY A 46 19.49 -13.16 -6.71
CA GLY A 46 20.06 -12.63 -5.46
C GLY A 46 21.11 -11.51 -5.64
N LYS A 47 21.43 -11.13 -6.89
CA LYS A 47 22.44 -10.10 -7.22
C LYS A 47 21.99 -8.67 -6.99
N LEU A 48 20.68 -8.43 -6.86
CA LEU A 48 20.12 -7.11 -6.62
C LEU A 48 19.53 -7.07 -5.21
N ASN A 49 19.87 -6.05 -4.43
CA ASN A 49 19.29 -5.81 -3.11
C ASN A 49 19.11 -4.29 -2.91
N LEU A 50 18.08 -3.73 -3.52
CA LEU A 50 17.78 -2.30 -3.41
C LEU A 50 16.80 -2.05 -2.28
N LYS A 51 17.17 -1.17 -1.34
CA LYS A 51 16.34 -0.79 -0.20
C LYS A 51 15.45 0.39 -0.56
N ALA A 52 14.15 0.20 -0.49
CA ALA A 52 13.13 1.24 -0.56
C ALA A 52 12.70 1.62 0.86
N GLN A 53 13.26 2.73 1.35
CA GLN A 53 13.04 3.23 2.70
C GLN A 53 11.72 3.97 2.91
N ASN A 54 11.03 4.35 1.83
CA ASN A 54 9.72 4.98 1.85
C ASN A 54 8.97 4.70 0.55
N LEU A 55 7.68 5.05 0.49
CA LEU A 55 6.85 4.82 -0.69
C LEU A 55 7.38 5.55 -1.94
N MET A 56 7.92 6.76 -1.79
CA MET A 56 8.48 7.50 -2.92
C MET A 56 9.74 6.81 -3.49
N MET A 57 10.60 6.29 -2.61
CA MET A 57 11.78 5.52 -2.97
C MET A 57 11.40 4.18 -3.59
N PHE A 58 10.32 3.54 -3.10
CA PHE A 58 9.75 2.36 -3.73
C PHE A 58 9.34 2.65 -5.18
N LEU A 59 8.61 3.73 -5.45
CA LEU A 59 8.22 4.13 -6.80
C LEU A 59 9.44 4.44 -7.67
N HIS A 60 10.38 5.21 -7.14
CA HIS A 60 11.60 5.58 -7.87
C HIS A 60 12.45 4.36 -8.25
N ILE A 61 12.62 3.40 -7.33
CA ILE A 61 13.32 2.15 -7.62
C ILE A 61 12.50 1.31 -8.60
N ALA A 62 11.18 1.21 -8.42
CA ALA A 62 10.31 0.44 -9.29
C ALA A 62 10.45 0.86 -10.76
N GLU A 63 10.57 2.14 -11.06
CA GLU A 63 10.78 2.64 -12.43
C GLU A 63 12.09 2.12 -13.06
N GLY A 64 13.13 1.89 -12.25
CA GLY A 64 14.47 1.51 -12.71
C GLY A 64 14.82 0.02 -12.63
N ILE A 65 14.00 -0.84 -12.01
CA ILE A 65 14.28 -2.28 -11.95
C ILE A 65 13.84 -3.02 -13.22
N ASP A 66 14.46 -4.17 -13.45
CA ASP A 66 14.09 -5.10 -14.52
C ASP A 66 12.74 -5.79 -14.24
N ASP A 67 11.99 -6.02 -15.30
CA ASP A 67 10.65 -6.65 -15.26
C ASP A 67 10.65 -8.01 -14.56
N ARG A 68 11.72 -8.79 -14.65
CA ARG A 68 11.82 -10.09 -13.95
C ARG A 68 11.91 -9.93 -12.44
N THR A 69 12.58 -8.87 -11.98
CA THR A 69 12.67 -8.58 -10.54
C THR A 69 11.33 -8.07 -10.03
N TRP A 70 10.64 -7.25 -10.81
CA TRP A 70 9.29 -6.80 -10.49
C TRP A 70 8.32 -7.99 -10.43
N GLU A 71 8.28 -8.82 -11.47
CA GLU A 71 7.40 -9.98 -11.55
C GLU A 71 7.65 -10.98 -10.42
N HIS A 72 8.92 -11.20 -10.04
CA HIS A 72 9.26 -12.09 -8.92
C HIS A 72 8.52 -11.72 -7.63
N HIS A 73 8.52 -10.43 -7.29
CA HIS A 73 7.82 -9.92 -6.10
C HIS A 73 6.31 -9.83 -6.31
N LEU A 74 5.86 -9.47 -7.52
CA LEU A 74 4.44 -9.42 -7.87
C LEU A 74 3.78 -10.79 -7.67
N ARG A 75 4.40 -11.85 -8.20
CA ARG A 75 3.91 -13.24 -8.09
C ARG A 75 4.01 -13.80 -6.67
N ALA A 76 4.92 -13.28 -5.86
CA ALA A 76 5.05 -13.65 -4.45
C ALA A 76 4.02 -12.94 -3.54
N GLY A 77 3.32 -11.91 -4.04
CA GLY A 77 2.41 -11.11 -3.22
C GLY A 77 3.13 -10.17 -2.24
N ASP A 78 4.40 -9.86 -2.50
CA ASP A 78 5.26 -9.10 -1.59
C ASP A 78 4.79 -7.64 -1.45
N TYR A 79 4.18 -7.05 -2.49
CA TYR A 79 3.76 -5.65 -2.44
C TYR A 79 2.53 -5.48 -1.57
N SER A 80 1.48 -6.28 -1.75
CA SER A 80 0.30 -6.20 -0.88
C SER A 80 0.62 -6.54 0.58
N ALA A 81 1.52 -7.51 0.82
CA ALA A 81 2.00 -7.83 2.15
C ALA A 81 2.73 -6.63 2.79
N TRP A 82 3.65 -6.00 2.06
CA TRP A 82 4.39 -4.84 2.55
C TRP A 82 3.46 -3.64 2.81
N PHE A 83 2.52 -3.35 1.92
CA PHE A 83 1.55 -2.26 2.12
C PHE A 83 0.64 -2.50 3.33
N ARG A 84 0.26 -3.75 3.57
CA ARG A 84 -0.58 -4.12 4.71
C ARG A 84 0.17 -4.04 6.03
N ASP A 85 1.38 -4.60 6.08
CA ASP A 85 2.08 -4.78 7.34
C ASP A 85 2.96 -3.57 7.69
N GLN A 86 3.64 -2.97 6.72
CA GLN A 86 4.62 -1.93 6.98
C GLN A 86 4.04 -0.53 6.80
N VAL A 87 3.31 -0.31 5.71
CA VAL A 87 2.63 0.97 5.44
C VAL A 87 1.33 1.10 6.25
N LYS A 88 0.77 -0.03 6.72
CA LYS A 88 -0.51 -0.11 7.44
C LYS A 88 -1.69 0.52 6.66
N ASP A 89 -1.63 0.53 5.32
CA ASP A 89 -2.73 0.98 4.48
C ASP A 89 -3.44 -0.22 3.86
N GLN A 90 -4.51 -0.68 4.53
CA GLN A 90 -5.33 -1.79 4.07
C GLN A 90 -5.90 -1.55 2.67
N GLY A 91 -6.33 -0.31 2.37
CA GLY A 91 -6.93 -0.01 1.08
C GLY A 91 -5.94 0.01 -0.07
N LEU A 92 -4.67 0.35 0.17
CA LEU A 92 -3.60 0.19 -0.82
C LEU A 92 -3.22 -1.29 -0.97
N ALA A 93 -3.15 -2.03 0.14
CA ALA A 93 -2.81 -3.44 0.13
C ALA A 93 -3.83 -4.30 -0.63
N GLU A 94 -5.12 -4.05 -0.44
CA GLU A 94 -6.18 -4.76 -1.17
C GLU A 94 -6.11 -4.47 -2.67
N GLU A 95 -5.87 -3.22 -3.05
CA GLU A 95 -5.77 -2.82 -4.45
C GLU A 95 -4.52 -3.43 -5.13
N ALA A 96 -3.39 -3.47 -4.41
CA ALA A 96 -2.19 -4.14 -4.86
C ALA A 96 -2.39 -5.66 -4.99
N ALA A 97 -3.11 -6.29 -4.06
CA ALA A 97 -3.40 -7.73 -4.11
C ALA A 97 -4.22 -8.11 -5.35
N VAL A 98 -5.17 -7.25 -5.76
CA VAL A 98 -5.94 -7.47 -7.00
C VAL A 98 -5.02 -7.39 -8.22
N ILE A 99 -4.04 -6.49 -8.23
CA ILE A 99 -3.05 -6.37 -9.32
C ILE A 99 -2.08 -7.56 -9.33
N GLU A 100 -1.73 -8.09 -8.16
CA GLU A 100 -0.87 -9.27 -8.01
C GLU A 100 -1.56 -10.55 -8.48
N ASP A 101 -2.85 -10.70 -8.18
CA ASP A 101 -3.70 -11.84 -8.58
C ASP A 101 -4.02 -11.85 -10.09
N ASP A 102 -3.97 -10.69 -10.74
CA ASP A 102 -4.25 -10.58 -12.17
C ASP A 102 -3.06 -11.09 -13.01
N GLU A 103 -3.09 -12.39 -13.33
CA GLU A 103 -2.09 -13.05 -14.16
C GLU A 103 -2.01 -12.54 -15.60
N SER A 104 -3.03 -11.82 -16.06
CA SER A 104 -3.07 -11.25 -17.42
C SER A 104 -2.29 -9.94 -17.56
N LEU A 105 -1.88 -9.33 -16.45
CA LEU A 105 -1.13 -8.08 -16.46
C LEU A 105 0.37 -8.34 -16.69
N ASP A 106 0.89 -7.72 -17.74
CA ASP A 106 2.33 -7.58 -17.93
C ASP A 106 2.98 -6.81 -16.76
N PRO A 107 4.24 -7.13 -16.38
CA PRO A 107 4.94 -6.48 -15.27
C PRO A 107 4.97 -4.96 -15.38
N HIS A 108 5.12 -4.43 -16.60
CA HIS A 108 5.05 -2.98 -16.85
C HIS A 108 3.68 -2.38 -16.51
N ARG A 109 2.58 -3.07 -16.84
CA ARG A 109 1.22 -2.61 -16.52
C ARG A 109 0.93 -2.71 -15.05
N SER A 110 1.31 -3.82 -14.41
CA SER A 110 1.16 -4.00 -12.96
C SER A 110 1.94 -2.93 -12.19
N ARG A 111 3.16 -2.61 -12.64
CA ARG A 111 3.97 -1.51 -12.10
C ARG A 111 3.28 -0.17 -12.21
N ALA A 112 2.78 0.17 -13.40
CA ALA A 112 2.04 1.41 -13.61
C ALA A 112 0.78 1.47 -12.73
N ALA A 113 0.05 0.37 -12.60
CA ALA A 113 -1.16 0.30 -11.77
C ALA A 113 -0.85 0.49 -10.27
N ILE A 114 0.21 -0.14 -9.75
CA ILE A 114 0.65 0.06 -8.36
C ILE A 114 1.15 1.51 -8.17
N ALA A 115 1.89 2.06 -9.14
CA ALA A 115 2.35 3.44 -9.07
C ALA A 115 1.17 4.42 -8.99
N GLU A 116 0.19 4.28 -9.88
CA GLU A 116 -1.04 5.07 -9.88
C GLU A 116 -1.83 4.93 -8.56
N ALA A 117 -1.93 3.70 -8.02
CA ALA A 117 -2.57 3.43 -6.74
C ALA A 117 -1.92 4.20 -5.58
N VAL A 118 -0.59 4.25 -5.57
CA VAL A 118 0.20 5.01 -4.59
C VAL A 118 0.05 6.52 -4.84
N HIS A 119 0.24 6.98 -6.08
CA HIS A 119 0.11 8.40 -6.45
C HIS A 119 -1.24 8.98 -6.05
N ARG A 120 -2.33 8.27 -6.33
CA ARG A 120 -3.70 8.68 -5.99
C ARG A 120 -3.93 8.82 -4.49
N ARG A 121 -3.26 8.02 -3.66
CA ARG A 121 -3.43 8.04 -2.19
C ARG A 121 -2.44 8.97 -1.47
N TYR A 122 -1.23 9.14 -2.01
CA TYR A 122 -0.11 9.79 -1.32
C TYR A 122 0.44 11.04 -2.00
N THR A 123 0.18 11.22 -3.30
CA THR A 123 0.71 12.34 -4.11
C THR A 123 -0.40 13.27 -4.63
N ALA A 124 -1.66 12.82 -4.65
CA ALA A 124 -2.78 13.70 -4.96
C ALA A 124 -2.86 14.85 -3.93
N PRO A 125 -2.99 16.12 -4.38
CA PRO A 125 -3.13 17.23 -3.47
C PRO A 125 -4.38 16.99 -2.62
N ALA A 126 -4.21 17.01 -1.30
CA ALA A 126 -5.34 17.03 -0.38
C ALA A 126 -6.10 18.33 -0.61
N ASP A 127 -7.23 18.25 -1.33
CA ASP A 127 -8.28 19.28 -1.27
C ASP A 127 -8.95 19.25 0.12
#